data_AF-A0A6P2AZF4-F1
#
_entry.id   AF-A0A6P2AZF4-F1
#
_cell.length_a   1.000
_cell.length_b   1.000
_cell.length_c   1.000
_cell.angle_alpha   90.00
_cell.angle_beta   90.00
_cell.angle_gamma   90.00
#
_symmetry.space_group_name_H-M   'P 1'
#
loop_
_entity.id
_entity.type
_entity.pdbx_description
1 polymer ?
#
loop_
_entity_poly.entity_id
_entity_poly.type
_entity_poly.pdbx_seq_one_letter_code
_entity_poly.pdbx_strand_id
1 'polypeptide(L)'
;MQVLSSSHAKHCLGYHIIFCPKYRHQVLEGAIAIELKRIIGEVCKTYEWLLHSIEVMPDHVHLFVQADHNTAPIEIAKTIKSISAVYL
;
A
#
# COMPACT_ATOMS: atom_id res chain seq x y z
N MET A 1 -15.40 0.23 2.70
CA MET A 1 -14.77 -0.91 3.38
C MET A 1 -15.82 -1.92 3.79
N GLN A 2 -15.48 -3.21 3.75
CA GLN A 2 -16.39 -4.30 4.10
C GLN A 2 -15.96 -5.00 5.39
N VAL A 3 -16.89 -5.59 6.14
CA VAL A 3 -16.53 -6.36 7.34
C VAL A 3 -16.01 -7.72 6.92
N LEU A 4 -14.78 -8.04 7.31
CA LEU A 4 -14.14 -9.33 7.12
C LEU A 4 -14.44 -10.25 8.30
N SER A 5 -14.49 -11.56 8.04
CA SER A 5 -14.74 -12.55 9.08
C SER A 5 -13.81 -13.74 9.00
N SER A 6 -13.19 -14.06 10.14
CA SER A 6 -12.50 -15.31 10.40
C SER A 6 -13.32 -16.17 11.36
N SER A 7 -12.84 -17.37 11.68
CA SER A 7 -13.53 -18.32 12.58
C SER A 7 -13.85 -17.74 13.95
N HIS A 8 -13.05 -16.79 14.46
CA HIS A 8 -13.19 -16.22 15.80
C HIS A 8 -13.12 -14.69 15.85
N ALA A 9 -13.10 -14.00 14.71
CA ALA A 9 -13.06 -12.54 14.68
C ALA A 9 -13.88 -11.94 13.54
N LYS A 10 -14.53 -10.80 13.82
CA LYS A 10 -15.12 -9.89 12.84
C LYS A 10 -14.32 -8.59 12.91
N HIS A 11 -13.84 -8.11 11.77
CA HIS A 11 -12.96 -6.94 11.73
C HIS A 11 -13.19 -6.10 10.47
N CYS A 12 -12.95 -4.81 10.57
CA CYS A 12 -12.99 -3.85 9.47
C CYS A 12 -11.85 -2.86 9.68
N LEU A 13 -10.64 -3.27 9.28
CA LEU A 13 -9.41 -2.53 9.54
C LEU A 13 -8.90 -1.92 8.24
N GLY A 14 -9.04 -0.60 8.12
CA GLY A 14 -8.48 0.18 7.03
C GLY A 14 -7.32 1.04 7.52
N TYR A 15 -6.25 1.08 6.76
CA TYR A 15 -5.04 1.83 7.06
C TYR A 15 -4.79 2.86 5.97
N HIS A 16 -4.66 4.12 6.39
CA HIS A 16 -4.16 5.20 5.53
C HIS A 16 -2.65 5.34 5.77
N ILE A 17 -1.86 4.83 4.82
CA ILE A 17 -0.41 4.80 4.88
C ILE A 17 0.14 5.83 3.91
N ILE A 18 1.03 6.69 4.41
CA ILE A 18 1.66 7.75 3.63
C ILE A 18 3.16 7.59 3.74
N PHE A 19 3.87 7.67 2.61
CA PHE A 19 5.33 7.70 2.60
C PHE A 19 5.88 8.55 1.46
N CYS A 20 7.12 9.03 1.63
CA CYS A 20 7.82 9.86 0.66
C CYS A 20 9.06 9.13 0.12
N PRO A 21 9.53 9.45 -1.10
CA PRO A 21 10.86 9.08 -1.57
C PRO A 21 11.95 9.61 -0.63
N LYS A 22 13.14 9.03 -0.72
CA LYS A 22 14.31 9.50 0.04
C LYS A 22 14.57 10.97 -0.30
N TYR A 23 14.78 11.79 0.73
CA TYR A 23 14.94 13.25 0.63
C TYR A 23 13.75 14.00 0.01
N ARG A 24 12.59 13.35 -0.16
CA ARG A 24 11.36 13.97 -0.68
C ARG A 24 11.55 14.58 -2.09
N HIS A 25 12.40 13.95 -2.90
CA HIS A 25 12.56 14.34 -4.30
C HIS A 25 11.24 14.13 -5.08
N GLN A 26 10.96 15.05 -6.00
CA GLN A 26 9.79 15.00 -6.89
C GLN A 26 10.03 14.05 -8.07
N VAL A 27 10.18 12.76 -7.79
CA VAL A 27 10.52 11.73 -8.80
C VAL A 27 9.34 10.86 -9.19
N LEU A 28 8.22 10.95 -8.47
CA LEU A 28 7.06 10.09 -8.66
C LEU A 28 6.11 10.66 -9.72
N GLU A 29 6.61 10.80 -10.95
CA GLU A 29 5.86 11.38 -12.07
C GLU A 29 5.91 10.47 -13.30
N GLY A 30 4.98 10.70 -14.24
CA GLY A 30 4.93 10.01 -15.53
C GLY A 30 4.97 8.48 -15.41
N ALA A 31 5.95 7.86 -16.07
CA ALA A 31 6.11 6.41 -16.09
C ALA A 31 6.38 5.81 -14.70
N ILE A 32 7.13 6.51 -13.84
CA ILE A 32 7.45 6.04 -12.48
C ILE A 32 6.18 5.93 -11.64
N ALA A 33 5.30 6.92 -11.72
CA ALA A 33 4.02 6.90 -11.00
C ALA A 33 3.10 5.77 -11.47
N ILE A 34 3.06 5.51 -12.78
CA ILE A 34 2.25 4.42 -13.36
C ILE A 34 2.78 3.06 -12.89
N GLU A 35 4.10 2.87 -12.96
CA GLU A 35 4.74 1.62 -12.58
C GLU A 35 4.62 1.36 -11.07
N LEU A 36 4.78 2.40 -10.25
CA LEU A 36 4.59 2.30 -8.80
C LEU A 36 3.16 1.85 -8.46
N LYS A 37 2.14 2.39 -9.13
CA LYS A 37 0.74 1.95 -8.94
C LYS A 37 0.55 0.49 -9.32
N ARG A 38 1.17 0.05 -10.43
CA ARG A 38 1.12 -1.36 -10.87
C ARG A 38 1.74 -2.29 -9.83
N ILE A 39 2.97 -1.99 -9.39
CA ILE A 39 3.70 -2.78 -8.39
C ILE A 39 2.90 -2.86 -7.09
N ILE A 40 2.39 -1.73 -6.57
CA ILE A 40 1.61 -1.73 -5.33
C ILE A 40 0.32 -2.54 -5.47
N GLY A 41 -0.37 -2.44 -6.60
CA GLY A 41 -1.56 -3.25 -6.89
C GLY A 41 -1.25 -4.75 -6.87
N GLU A 42 -0.14 -5.16 -7.48
CA GLU A 42 0.32 -6.56 -7.49
C GLU A 42 0.73 -7.06 -6.10
N VAL A 43 1.42 -6.24 -5.32
CA VAL A 43 1.76 -6.56 -3.93
C VAL A 43 0.48 -6.76 -3.12
N CYS A 44 -0.47 -5.82 -3.17
CA CYS A 44 -1.73 -5.95 -2.42
C CYS A 44 -2.48 -7.23 -2.81
N LYS A 45 -2.53 -7.56 -4.11
CA LYS A 45 -3.13 -8.80 -4.60
C LYS A 45 -2.41 -10.05 -4.08
N THR A 46 -1.09 -10.04 -4.05
CA THR A 46 -0.26 -11.18 -3.61
C THR A 46 -0.43 -11.48 -2.12
N TYR A 47 -0.56 -10.45 -1.29
CA TYR A 47 -0.74 -10.57 0.15
C TYR A 47 -2.22 -10.55 0.60
N GLU A 48 -3.15 -10.65 -0.36
CA GLU A 48 -4.61 -10.64 -0.11
C GLU A 48 -5.10 -9.39 0.64
N TRP A 49 -4.41 -8.27 0.45
CA TRP A 49 -4.81 -6.97 0.97
C TRP A 49 -5.75 -6.26 -0.01
N LEU A 50 -6.82 -5.69 0.53
CA LEU A 50 -7.81 -4.94 -0.24
C LEU A 50 -7.33 -3.51 -0.43
N LEU A 51 -6.81 -3.19 -1.61
CA LEU A 51 -6.46 -1.83 -2.01
C LEU A 51 -7.73 -1.05 -2.38
N HIS A 52 -8.10 -0.08 -1.54
CA HIS A 52 -9.28 0.77 -1.78
C HIS A 52 -8.94 1.99 -2.63
N SER A 53 -7.81 2.64 -2.36
CA SER A 53 -7.34 3.76 -3.17
C SER A 53 -5.82 3.92 -3.11
N ILE A 54 -5.25 4.47 -4.17
CA ILE A 54 -3.85 4.87 -4.26
C ILE A 54 -3.75 6.19 -5.01
N GLU A 55 -3.13 7.18 -4.38
CA GLU A 55 -2.81 8.46 -4.98
C GLU A 55 -1.30 8.67 -4.90
N VAL A 56 -0.70 8.98 -6.05
CA VAL A 56 0.73 9.22 -6.19
C VAL A 56 0.90 10.69 -6.55
N MET A 57 1.52 11.43 -5.63
CA MET A 57 1.95 12.81 -5.81
C MET A 57 3.45 12.82 -6.13
N PRO A 58 3.99 13.88 -6.75
CA PRO A 58 5.40 13.91 -7.16
C PRO A 58 6.41 13.55 -6.05
N ASP A 59 6.13 13.94 -4.80
CA ASP A 59 7.02 13.77 -3.65
C ASP A 59 6.50 12.80 -2.58
N HIS A 60 5.32 12.21 -2.73
CA HIS A 60 4.76 11.27 -1.74
C HIS A 60 3.61 10.40 -2.30
N VAL A 61 3.31 9.31 -1.61
CA VAL A 61 2.22 8.38 -1.96
C VAL A 61 1.24 8.26 -0.81
N HIS A 62 -0.05 8.33 -1.11
CA HIS A 62 -1.15 8.01 -0.23
C HIS A 62 -1.73 6.65 -0.61
N LEU A 63 -1.87 5.78 0.38
CA LEU A 63 -2.37 4.44 0.21
C LEU A 63 -3.48 4.17 1.21
N PHE A 64 -4.64 3.75 0.74
CA PHE A 64 -5.71 3.25 1.59
C PHE A 64 -5.90 1.76 1.36
N VAL A 65 -5.44 0.96 2.32
CA VAL A 65 -5.48 -0.51 2.26
C VAL A 65 -6.24 -1.06 3.45
N GLN A 66 -7.06 -2.07 3.19
CA GLN A 66 -7.68 -2.89 4.22
C GLN A 66 -7.00 -4.26 4.27
N ALA A 67 -6.65 -4.70 5.48
CA ALA A 67 -6.02 -5.99 5.73
C ALA A 67 -6.75 -6.75 6.83
N ASP A 68 -6.32 -7.99 7.04
CA ASP A 68 -6.88 -8.81 8.12
C ASP A 68 -6.37 -8.37 9.50
N HIS A 69 -7.01 -8.85 10.55
CA HIS A 69 -6.62 -8.60 11.95
C HIS A 69 -5.25 -9.15 12.37
N ASN A 70 -4.63 -10.06 11.61
CA ASN A 70 -3.31 -10.61 11.93
C ASN A 70 -2.19 -9.80 11.30
N THR A 71 -2.49 -9.07 10.22
CA THR A 71 -1.52 -8.23 9.52
C THR A 71 -1.23 -6.98 10.33
N ALA A 72 0.02 -6.86 10.79
CA ALA A 72 0.45 -5.66 11.48
C ALA A 72 0.61 -4.48 10.48
N PRO A 73 0.24 -3.23 10.84
CA PRO A 73 0.40 -2.08 9.95
C PRO A 73 1.83 -1.86 9.45
N ILE A 74 2.82 -2.19 10.29
CA ILE A 74 4.24 -2.10 9.95
C ILE A 74 4.64 -3.09 8.85
N GLU A 75 3.99 -4.25 8.78
CA GLU A 75 4.24 -5.26 7.75
C GLU A 75 3.80 -4.74 6.39
N ILE A 76 2.61 -4.13 6.32
CA ILE A 76 2.10 -3.48 5.10
C ILE A 76 3.08 -2.40 4.62
N ALA A 77 3.44 -1.47 5.51
CA ALA A 77 4.32 -0.36 5.16
C ALA A 77 5.73 -0.82 4.75
N LYS A 78 6.29 -1.82 5.45
CA LYS A 78 7.62 -2.37 5.14
C LYS A 78 7.62 -3.09 3.80
N THR A 79 6.66 -3.99 3.58
CA THR A 79 6.58 -4.82 2.38
C THR A 79 6.38 -3.96 1.13
N ILE A 80 5.43 -3.02 1.18
CA ILE A 80 5.17 -2.11 0.06
C ILE A 80 6.42 -1.32 -0.30
N LYS A 81 7.04 -0.63 0.68
CA LYS A 81 8.23 0.19 0.44
C LYS A 81 9.42 -0.63 -0.04
N SER A 82 9.64 -1.81 0.53
CA SER A 82 10.78 -2.66 0.19
C SER A 82 10.68 -3.21 -1.21
N ILE A 83 9.50 -3.70 -1.61
CA ILE A 83 9.29 -4.23 -2.96
C ILE A 83 9.34 -3.09 -3.98
N SER A 84 8.63 -1.99 -3.74
CA SER A 84 8.64 -0.85 -4.67
C SER A 84 10.03 -0.29 -4.90
N ALA A 85 10.91 -0.28 -3.89
CA ALA A 85 12.27 0.24 -4.02
C ALA A 85 13.22 -0.67 -4.81
N VAL A 86 12.87 -1.95 -5.01
CA VAL A 86 13.68 -2.91 -5.78
C VAL A 86 13.26 -2.93 -7.25
N TYR A 87 11.97 -2.78 -7.52
CA TYR A 87 11.40 -2.89 -8.86
C TYR A 87 11.24 -1.55 -9.60
N LEU A 88 11.44 -0.42 -8.91
CA LEU A 88 11.56 0.93 -9.51
C LEU A 88 13.02 1.34 -9.61
#